data_AF-K0IJB4-F1
#
_entry.id   AF-K0IJB4-F1
#
_cell.length_a   1.000
_cell.length_b   1.000
_cell.length_c   1.000
_cell.angle_alpha   90.00
_cell.angle_beta   90.00
_cell.angle_gamma   90.00
#
_symmetry.space_group_name_H-M   'P 1'
#
loop_
_entity.id
_entity.type
_entity.pdbx_description
1 polymer ?
#
loop_
_entity_poly.entity_id
_entity_poly.type
_entity_poly.pdbx_seq_one_letter_code
_entity_poly.pdbx_strand_id
1 'polypeptide(L)'
;MSAEIAIIAGSSVAGAISAAFIEKLSRLWGGDKKKPRPTNAVRAELLSLLFEKNLAAEAITRVYEASQEGRIDRLERDRLLLKYKQQLDSLNQKIAIVQPVADFADITELRNNLVSLLENKISALDQKLMQMKPGISPPDVIDARVQKIIAETSKVQTTPVDQKPFKAEEKSIDQLQKEIVQALQRLEQVEIDKD
;
A
#
# COMPACT_ATOMS: atom_id res chain seq x y z
N MET A 1 -23.27 -41.55 34.22
CA MET A 1 -24.39 -41.21 33.30
C MET A 1 -23.74 -40.82 31.99
N SER A 2 -23.98 -41.63 30.97
CA SER A 2 -23.21 -41.73 29.73
C SER A 2 -23.62 -40.62 28.75
N ALA A 3 -22.64 -39.94 28.15
CA ALA A 3 -22.88 -39.04 27.02
C ALA A 3 -22.58 -39.79 25.71
N GLU A 4 -23.59 -39.82 24.84
CA GLU A 4 -23.71 -40.62 23.64
C GLU A 4 -22.77 -40.12 22.52
N ILE A 5 -21.98 -41.02 21.96
CA ILE A 5 -21.17 -40.77 20.76
C ILE A 5 -22.05 -41.03 19.54
N ALA A 6 -22.50 -39.97 18.88
CA ALA A 6 -23.20 -40.07 17.60
C ALA A 6 -22.21 -40.49 16.51
N ILE A 7 -22.19 -41.79 16.20
CA ILE A 7 -21.49 -42.36 15.04
C ILE A 7 -22.40 -42.16 13.83
N ILE A 8 -22.08 -41.19 12.98
CA ILE A 8 -22.74 -41.01 11.68
C ILE A 8 -22.12 -42.00 10.68
N ALA A 9 -23.00 -42.83 10.14
CA ALA A 9 -22.73 -43.86 9.16
C ALA A 9 -22.17 -43.29 7.84
N GLY A 10 -21.02 -43.83 7.42
CA GLY A 10 -20.41 -43.61 6.12
C GLY A 10 -19.29 -44.62 5.88
N SER A 11 -19.65 -45.73 5.20
CA SER A 11 -18.78 -46.65 4.44
C SER A 11 -17.44 -47.14 5.05
N SER A 12 -17.44 -48.44 5.32
CA SER A 12 -16.31 -49.39 5.37
C SER A 12 -15.01 -48.96 4.66
N VAL A 13 -13.96 -48.69 5.46
CA VAL A 13 -12.59 -49.26 5.49
C VAL A 13 -11.78 -48.31 6.39
N ALA A 14 -11.87 -48.53 7.70
CA ALA A 14 -11.08 -47.80 8.69
C ALA A 14 -9.93 -48.71 9.16
N GLY A 15 -8.79 -48.57 8.51
CA GLY A 15 -7.54 -49.17 8.98
C GLY A 15 -7.19 -48.63 10.36
N ALA A 16 -6.52 -49.44 11.18
CA ALA A 16 -6.02 -49.06 12.49
C ALA A 16 -4.98 -47.93 12.35
N ILE A 17 -5.42 -46.68 12.50
CA ILE A 17 -4.51 -45.53 12.54
C ILE A 17 -3.92 -45.47 13.95
N SER A 18 -2.64 -45.81 14.06
CA SER A 18 -1.87 -45.66 15.30
C SER A 18 -1.88 -44.21 15.76
N ALA A 19 -2.09 -43.96 17.07
CA ALA A 19 -2.21 -42.61 17.64
C ALA A 19 -0.99 -41.72 17.34
N ALA A 20 0.19 -42.31 17.19
CA ALA A 20 1.41 -41.60 16.78
C ALA A 20 1.33 -41.00 15.36
N PHE A 21 0.48 -41.56 14.48
CA PHE A 21 0.28 -41.06 13.12
C PHE A 21 -0.67 -39.86 13.08
N ILE A 22 -1.67 -39.79 13.97
CA ILE A 22 -2.56 -38.63 14.10
C ILE A 22 -1.77 -37.40 14.59
N GLU A 23 -0.80 -37.60 15.49
CA GLU A 23 0.07 -36.52 15.98
C GLU A 23 1.09 -36.01 14.94
N LYS A 24 1.47 -36.86 13.98
CA LYS A 24 2.34 -36.47 12.86
C LYS A 24 1.55 -35.78 11.73
N LEU A 25 0.28 -36.16 11.55
CA LEU A 25 -0.60 -35.59 10.53
C LEU A 25 -1.12 -34.20 10.94
N SER A 26 -1.38 -33.96 12.23
CA SER A 26 -1.74 -32.62 12.72
C SER A 26 -0.60 -31.60 12.53
N ARG A 27 0.66 -32.05 12.64
CA ARG A 27 1.84 -31.22 12.35
C ARG A 27 2.05 -30.91 10.87
N LEU A 28 1.49 -31.72 9.96
CA LEU A 28 1.54 -31.46 8.51
C LEU A 28 0.45 -30.51 8.04
N TRP A 29 -0.68 -30.41 8.77
CA TRP A 29 -1.78 -29.49 8.45
C TRP A 29 -1.83 -28.25 9.36
N GLY A 30 -0.92 -28.13 10.33
CA GLY A 30 -0.60 -26.90 11.04
C GLY A 30 0.18 -25.90 10.17
N GLY A 31 -0.25 -25.70 8.93
CA GLY A 31 0.19 -24.57 8.13
C GLY A 31 -0.50 -23.33 8.67
N ASP A 32 0.29 -22.41 9.21
CA ASP A 32 -0.10 -21.08 9.66
C ASP A 32 -0.81 -20.33 8.51
N LYS A 33 -2.12 -20.60 8.33
CA LYS A 33 -2.98 -19.85 7.42
C LYS A 33 -3.15 -18.50 8.08
N LYS A 34 -2.18 -17.62 7.87
CA LYS A 34 -2.29 -16.19 8.16
C LYS A 34 -3.61 -15.73 7.56
N LYS A 35 -4.61 -15.56 8.42
CA LYS A 35 -5.92 -15.03 8.05
C LYS A 35 -5.63 -13.74 7.27
N PRO A 36 -6.06 -13.61 6.01
CA PRO A 36 -5.76 -12.41 5.24
C PRO A 36 -6.22 -11.22 6.07
N ARG A 37 -5.35 -10.21 6.23
CA ARG A 37 -5.73 -8.97 6.90
C ARG A 37 -7.06 -8.52 6.28
N PRO A 38 -8.06 -8.12 7.08
CA PRO A 38 -9.37 -7.73 6.56
C PRO A 38 -9.25 -6.65 5.47
N THR A 39 -8.21 -5.82 5.55
CA THR A 39 -7.86 -4.82 4.53
C THR A 39 -7.55 -5.41 3.14
N ASN A 40 -6.82 -6.51 3.06
CA ASN A 40 -6.47 -7.15 1.80
C ASN A 40 -7.67 -7.86 1.15
N ALA A 41 -8.59 -8.39 1.96
CA ALA A 41 -9.81 -9.01 1.46
C ALA A 41 -10.72 -7.98 0.79
N VAL A 42 -10.92 -6.82 1.44
CA VAL A 42 -11.73 -5.72 0.89
C VAL A 42 -11.11 -5.16 -0.40
N ARG A 43 -9.77 -5.02 -0.46
CA ARG A 43 -9.06 -4.63 -1.70
C ARG A 43 -9.28 -5.64 -2.83
N ALA A 44 -9.14 -6.93 -2.55
CA ALA A 44 -9.32 -7.98 -3.54
C ALA A 44 -10.76 -8.00 -4.07
N GLU A 45 -11.75 -7.80 -3.19
CA GLU A 45 -13.15 -7.69 -3.56
C GLU A 45 -13.40 -6.46 -4.45
N LEU A 46 -12.86 -5.29 -4.09
CA LEU A 46 -12.96 -4.08 -4.92
C LEU A 46 -12.38 -4.29 -6.32
N LEU A 47 -11.20 -4.90 -6.42
CA LEU A 47 -10.57 -5.21 -7.71
C LEU A 47 -11.41 -6.18 -8.54
N SER A 48 -12.00 -7.21 -7.92
CA SER A 48 -12.92 -8.13 -8.58
C SER A 48 -14.14 -7.40 -9.14
N LEU A 49 -14.76 -6.51 -8.35
CA LEU A 49 -15.93 -5.74 -8.77
C LEU A 49 -15.60 -4.78 -9.93
N LEU A 50 -14.43 -4.14 -9.90
CA LEU A 50 -13.96 -3.28 -11.00
C LEU A 50 -13.72 -4.09 -12.28
N PHE A 51 -13.15 -5.28 -12.15
CA PHE A 51 -12.96 -6.18 -13.29
C PHE A 51 -14.30 -6.63 -13.88
N GLU A 52 -15.26 -7.04 -13.05
CA GLU A 52 -16.62 -7.41 -13.48
C GLU A 52 -17.34 -6.24 -14.16
N LYS A 53 -17.17 -5.01 -13.65
CA LYS A 53 -17.73 -3.80 -14.27
C LYS A 53 -17.16 -3.61 -15.68
N ASN A 54 -15.86 -3.76 -15.84
CA ASN A 54 -15.20 -3.63 -17.15
C ASN A 54 -15.68 -4.73 -18.11
N LEU A 55 -15.81 -5.96 -17.63
CA LEU A 55 -16.32 -7.08 -18.43
C LEU A 55 -17.78 -6.85 -18.88
N ALA A 56 -18.63 -6.29 -18.01
CA ALA A 56 -20.01 -5.93 -18.37
C ALA A 56 -20.05 -4.80 -19.40
N ALA A 57 -19.17 -3.79 -19.28
CA ALA A 57 -19.05 -2.72 -20.27
C ALA A 57 -18.56 -3.25 -21.62
N GLU A 58 -17.57 -4.15 -21.63
CA GLU A 58 -17.09 -4.81 -22.84
C GLU A 58 -18.19 -5.65 -23.49
N ALA A 59 -18.99 -6.37 -22.70
CA ALA A 59 -20.13 -7.13 -23.21
C ALA A 59 -21.15 -6.23 -23.92
N ILE A 60 -21.40 -5.02 -23.41
CA ILE A 60 -22.26 -4.03 -24.09
C ILE A 60 -21.69 -3.66 -25.46
N THR A 61 -20.40 -3.39 -25.55
CA THR A 61 -19.72 -3.09 -26.82
C THR A 61 -19.88 -4.26 -27.80
N ARG A 62 -19.62 -5.49 -27.35
CA ARG A 62 -19.77 -6.69 -28.20
C ARG A 62 -21.20 -6.94 -28.66
N VAL A 63 -22.20 -6.58 -27.85
CA VAL A 63 -23.61 -6.66 -28.26
C VAL A 63 -23.90 -5.70 -29.40
N TYR A 64 -23.35 -4.49 -29.37
CA TYR A 64 -23.47 -3.55 -30.48
C TYR A 64 -22.76 -4.09 -31.74
N GLU A 65 -21.53 -4.57 -31.62
CA GLU A 65 -20.77 -5.15 -32.73
C GLU A 65 -21.52 -6.32 -33.39
N ALA A 66 -21.99 -7.28 -32.59
CA ALA A 66 -22.74 -8.43 -33.09
C ALA A 66 -24.05 -8.03 -33.80
N SER A 67 -24.71 -6.97 -33.34
CA SER A 67 -25.91 -6.44 -34.01
C SER A 67 -25.57 -5.78 -35.34
N GLN A 68 -24.44 -5.07 -35.43
CA GLN A 68 -24.00 -4.40 -36.67
C GLN A 68 -23.55 -5.42 -37.72
N GLU A 69 -22.95 -6.52 -37.29
CA GLU A 69 -22.58 -7.65 -38.15
C GLU A 69 -23.79 -8.54 -38.54
N GLY A 70 -24.98 -8.26 -38.01
CA GLY A 70 -26.19 -9.04 -38.27
C GLY A 70 -26.21 -10.43 -37.63
N ARG A 71 -25.33 -10.69 -36.64
CA ARG A 71 -25.28 -11.96 -35.90
C ARG A 71 -26.42 -12.14 -34.90
N ILE A 72 -27.03 -11.03 -34.47
CA ILE A 72 -28.18 -10.99 -33.55
C ILE A 72 -29.25 -10.04 -34.06
N ASP A 73 -30.51 -10.32 -33.75
CA ASP A 73 -31.64 -9.44 -34.11
C ASP A 73 -31.80 -8.27 -33.10
N ARG A 74 -32.55 -7.24 -33.49
CA ARG A 74 -32.82 -6.03 -32.67
C ARG A 74 -33.42 -6.37 -31.30
N LEU A 75 -34.35 -7.32 -31.25
CA LEU A 75 -34.99 -7.71 -29.98
C LEU A 75 -33.97 -8.37 -29.04
N GLU A 76 -33.10 -9.23 -29.58
CA GLU A 76 -32.04 -9.89 -28.81
C GLU A 76 -31.01 -8.89 -28.31
N ARG A 77 -30.60 -7.95 -29.16
CA ARG A 77 -29.74 -6.83 -28.80
C ARG A 77 -30.33 -6.04 -27.63
N ASP A 78 -31.58 -5.61 -27.74
CA ASP A 78 -32.21 -4.76 -26.72
C ASP A 78 -32.34 -5.51 -25.38
N ARG A 79 -32.65 -6.81 -25.42
CA ARG A 79 -32.67 -7.68 -24.24
C ARG A 79 -31.28 -7.81 -23.59
N LEU A 80 -30.23 -8.04 -24.37
CA LEU A 80 -28.86 -8.15 -23.88
C LEU A 80 -28.36 -6.83 -23.30
N LEU A 81 -28.62 -5.71 -23.99
CA LEU A 81 -28.28 -4.38 -23.50
C LEU A 81 -28.98 -4.06 -22.18
N LEU A 82 -30.26 -4.38 -22.04
CA LEU A 82 -30.99 -4.16 -20.78
C LEU A 82 -30.35 -4.97 -19.63
N LYS A 83 -30.03 -6.25 -19.88
CA LYS A 83 -29.38 -7.12 -18.88
C LYS A 83 -28.03 -6.56 -18.43
N TYR A 84 -27.15 -6.21 -19.37
CA TYR A 84 -25.82 -5.74 -19.02
C TYR A 84 -25.83 -4.34 -18.42
N LYS A 85 -26.78 -3.47 -18.80
CA LYS A 85 -27.00 -2.17 -18.12
C LYS A 85 -27.39 -2.36 -16.66
N GLN A 86 -28.37 -3.22 -16.38
CA GLN A 86 -28.77 -3.53 -15.00
C GLN A 86 -27.62 -4.14 -14.18
N GLN A 87 -26.83 -5.02 -14.80
CA GLN A 87 -25.63 -5.58 -14.17
C GLN A 87 -24.60 -4.49 -13.85
N LEU A 88 -24.38 -3.55 -14.78
CA LEU A 88 -23.45 -2.43 -14.59
C LEU A 88 -23.91 -1.51 -13.45
N ASP A 89 -25.20 -1.21 -13.36
CA ASP A 89 -25.77 -0.40 -12.28
C ASP A 89 -25.60 -1.09 -10.92
N SER A 90 -25.88 -2.40 -10.85
CA SER A 90 -25.68 -3.20 -9.64
C SER A 90 -24.22 -3.22 -9.19
N LEU A 91 -23.29 -3.37 -10.13
CA LEU A 91 -21.85 -3.35 -9.85
C LEU A 91 -21.38 -1.97 -9.38
N ASN A 92 -21.84 -0.89 -10.03
CA ASN A 92 -21.52 0.47 -9.61
C ASN A 92 -22.00 0.76 -8.18
N GLN A 93 -23.19 0.29 -7.80
CA GLN A 93 -23.70 0.42 -6.43
C GLN A 93 -22.83 -0.32 -5.42
N LYS A 94 -22.41 -1.56 -5.72
CA LYS A 94 -21.51 -2.32 -4.85
C LYS A 94 -20.15 -1.64 -4.70
N ILE A 95 -19.57 -1.17 -5.81
CA ILE A 95 -18.30 -0.44 -5.81
C ILE A 95 -18.41 0.81 -4.94
N ALA A 96 -19.49 1.58 -5.06
CA ALA A 96 -19.70 2.80 -4.27
C ALA A 96 -19.71 2.54 -2.75
N ILE A 97 -20.11 1.35 -2.31
CA ILE A 97 -20.11 0.95 -0.90
C ILE A 97 -18.73 0.44 -0.47
N VAL A 98 -18.10 -0.41 -1.29
CA VAL A 98 -16.84 -1.10 -0.93
C VAL A 98 -15.63 -0.18 -1.05
N GLN A 99 -15.61 0.72 -2.04
CA GLN A 99 -14.49 1.62 -2.30
C GLN A 99 -14.08 2.49 -1.09
N PRO A 100 -14.98 3.24 -0.42
CA PRO A 100 -14.60 4.04 0.73
C PRO A 100 -14.09 3.19 1.91
N VAL A 101 -14.57 1.94 2.05
CA VAL A 101 -14.08 1.01 3.07
C VAL A 101 -12.66 0.56 2.77
N ALA A 102 -12.35 0.28 1.50
CA ALA A 102 -10.99 -0.02 1.05
C ALA A 102 -10.07 1.18 1.29
N ASP A 103 -10.46 2.37 0.85
CA ASP A 103 -9.66 3.58 0.99
C ASP A 103 -9.38 3.91 2.47
N PHE A 104 -10.39 3.75 3.34
CA PHE A 104 -10.22 3.94 4.78
C PHE A 104 -9.24 2.92 5.39
N ALA A 105 -9.31 1.66 4.96
CA ALA A 105 -8.39 0.62 5.38
C ALA A 105 -6.94 0.94 4.97
N ASP A 106 -6.74 1.47 3.76
CA ASP A 106 -5.44 1.91 3.24
C ASP A 106 -4.84 3.04 4.08
N ILE A 107 -5.65 4.07 4.36
CA ILE A 107 -5.24 5.21 5.18
C ILE A 107 -4.92 4.77 6.61
N THR A 108 -5.72 3.86 7.17
CA THR A 108 -5.49 3.31 8.51
C THR A 108 -4.17 2.55 8.59
N GLU A 109 -3.86 1.74 7.57
CA GLU A 109 -2.60 1.01 7.47
C GLU A 109 -1.40 1.98 7.37
N LEU A 110 -1.50 3.01 6.51
CA LEU A 110 -0.48 4.06 6.40
C LEU A 110 -0.27 4.80 7.72
N ARG A 111 -1.35 5.16 8.42
CA ARG A 111 -1.31 5.82 9.73
C ARG A 111 -0.59 4.95 10.76
N ASN A 112 -0.91 3.65 10.82
CA ASN A 112 -0.25 2.74 11.76
C ASN A 112 1.25 2.56 11.45
N ASN A 113 1.60 2.48 10.16
CA ASN A 113 3.00 2.44 9.74
C ASN A 113 3.75 3.71 10.18
N LEU A 114 3.16 4.89 9.97
CA LEU A 114 3.74 6.16 10.41
C LEU A 114 3.92 6.23 11.93
N VAL A 115 2.92 5.80 12.71
CA VAL A 115 3.01 5.73 14.18
C VAL A 115 4.19 4.87 14.60
N SER A 116 4.34 3.67 14.03
CA SER A 116 5.47 2.78 14.34
C SER A 116 6.83 3.41 14.00
N LEU A 117 6.92 4.17 12.90
CA LEU A 117 8.14 4.86 12.51
C LEU A 117 8.50 5.93 13.53
N LEU A 118 7.51 6.69 14.00
CA LEU A 118 7.71 7.71 15.03
C LEU A 118 8.12 7.09 16.36
N GLU A 119 7.45 6.02 16.80
CA GLU A 119 7.82 5.28 18.02
C GLU A 119 9.27 4.78 17.96
N ASN A 120 9.68 4.22 16.82
CA ASN A 120 11.05 3.78 16.60
C ASN A 120 12.06 4.93 16.67
N LYS A 121 11.74 6.10 16.10
CA LYS A 121 12.60 7.28 16.12
C LYS A 121 12.71 7.88 17.53
N ILE A 122 11.60 7.98 18.25
CA ILE A 122 11.58 8.43 19.65
C ILE A 122 12.43 7.49 20.50
N SER A 123 12.23 6.17 20.36
CA SER A 123 13.03 5.17 21.07
C SER A 123 14.53 5.29 20.78
N ALA A 124 14.91 5.56 19.52
CA ALA A 124 16.31 5.78 19.15
C ALA A 124 16.89 7.08 19.74
N LEU A 125 16.08 8.13 19.85
CA LEU A 125 16.48 9.37 20.52
C LEU A 125 16.64 9.15 22.02
N ASP A 126 15.70 8.47 22.67
CA ASP A 126 15.78 8.13 24.09
C ASP A 126 17.04 7.30 24.39
N GLN A 127 17.36 6.32 23.55
CA GLN A 127 18.61 5.57 23.66
C GLN A 127 19.85 6.46 23.55
N LYS A 128 19.87 7.41 22.62
CA LYS A 128 20.98 8.37 22.49
C LYS A 128 21.08 9.29 23.70
N LEU A 129 19.95 9.77 24.23
CA LEU A 129 19.92 10.60 25.43
C LEU A 129 20.41 9.83 26.66
N MET A 130 20.05 8.54 26.80
CA MET A 130 20.58 7.70 27.88
C MET A 130 22.10 7.49 27.77
N GLN A 131 22.63 7.34 26.55
CA GLN A 131 24.08 7.24 26.32
C GLN A 131 24.82 8.57 26.55
N MET A 132 24.19 9.70 26.23
CA MET A 132 24.77 11.04 26.39
C MET A 132 24.64 11.59 27.80
N LYS A 133 23.77 11.03 28.65
CA LYS A 133 23.64 11.47 30.04
C LYS A 133 25.02 11.34 30.69
N PRO A 134 25.73 12.46 30.94
CA PRO A 134 27.04 12.38 31.56
C PRO A 134 26.81 11.71 32.91
N GLY A 135 27.51 10.60 33.16
CA GLY A 135 27.61 10.08 34.51
C GLY A 135 27.95 11.27 35.39
N ILE A 136 27.14 11.51 36.42
CA ILE A 136 27.35 12.60 37.37
C ILE A 136 28.73 12.34 37.97
N SER A 137 29.74 12.97 37.37
CA SER A 137 31.12 12.93 37.82
C SER A 137 31.23 13.92 38.98
N PRO A 138 32.04 13.64 40.01
CA PRO A 138 32.12 14.49 41.19
C PRO A 138 32.45 15.96 40.81
N PRO A 139 32.03 16.93 41.65
CA PRO A 139 32.10 18.37 41.33
C PRO A 139 33.50 18.89 40.96
N ASP A 140 34.55 18.17 41.35
CA ASP A 140 35.93 18.69 41.34
C ASP A 140 36.60 18.74 39.96
N VAL A 141 36.03 18.15 38.91
CA VAL A 141 36.68 18.06 37.57
C VAL A 141 36.20 19.13 36.59
N ILE A 142 35.06 19.78 36.84
CA ILE A 142 34.43 20.72 35.89
C ILE A 142 35.19 22.06 35.86
N ASP A 143 35.67 22.53 37.01
CA ASP A 143 36.35 23.83 37.12
C ASP A 143 37.69 23.86 36.37
N ALA A 144 38.43 22.74 36.32
CA ALA A 144 39.72 22.67 35.63
C ALA A 144 39.59 22.69 34.09
N ARG A 145 38.46 22.19 33.54
CA ARG A 145 38.24 22.13 32.08
C ARG A 145 37.78 23.47 31.52
N VAL A 146 36.95 24.19 32.26
CA VAL A 146 36.43 25.51 31.84
C VAL A 146 37.55 26.56 31.81
N GLN A 147 38.47 26.54 32.76
CA GLN A 147 39.61 27.47 32.80
C GLN A 147 40.57 27.27 31.60
N LYS A 148 40.73 26.04 31.12
CA LYS A 148 41.61 25.74 29.98
C LYS A 148 41.03 26.24 28.64
N ILE A 149 39.71 26.21 28.48
CA ILE A 149 39.02 26.66 27.26
C ILE A 149 39.06 28.20 27.13
N ILE A 150 39.02 28.92 28.24
CA ILE A 150 39.09 30.40 28.26
C ILE A 150 40.51 30.90 27.93
N ALA A 151 41.55 30.18 28.34
CA ALA A 151 42.94 30.54 28.04
C ALA A 151 43.32 30.31 26.56
N GLU A 152 42.72 29.33 25.89
CA GLU A 152 43.02 28.98 24.49
C GLU A 152 42.25 29.83 23.47
N THR A 153 41.19 30.55 23.86
CA THR A 153 40.36 31.39 22.97
C THR A 153 40.86 32.83 22.81
N SER A 154 41.94 33.24 23.49
CA SER A 154 42.49 34.61 23.39
C SER A 154 43.65 34.77 22.40
N LYS A 155 43.97 33.76 21.58
CA LYS A 155 45.05 33.82 20.58
C LYS A 155 44.73 33.10 19.27
N VAL A 156 43.66 33.45 18.56
CA VAL A 156 43.61 33.21 17.10
C VAL A 156 42.93 34.38 16.39
N GLN A 157 43.67 34.90 15.42
CA GLN A 157 43.40 36.05 14.59
C GLN A 157 42.18 35.86 13.69
N THR A 158 41.52 36.98 13.43
CA THR A 158 40.50 37.22 12.41
C THR A 158 40.94 36.77 11.01
N THR A 159 40.24 35.81 10.43
CA THR A 159 40.10 35.65 8.97
C THR A 159 38.61 35.50 8.62
N PRO A 160 38.07 36.25 7.64
CA PRO A 160 36.65 36.17 7.28
C PRO A 160 36.42 34.93 6.43
N VAL A 161 35.51 34.06 6.87
CA VAL A 161 35.02 32.94 6.07
C VAL A 161 33.92 33.46 5.15
N ASP A 162 34.23 33.55 3.86
CA ASP A 162 33.29 33.81 2.78
C ASP A 162 32.14 32.79 2.81
N GLN A 163 30.94 33.26 3.12
CA GLN A 163 29.70 32.52 2.91
C GLN A 163 29.33 32.59 1.43
N LYS A 164 29.75 31.59 0.66
CA LYS A 164 29.28 31.37 -0.71
C LYS A 164 27.89 30.73 -0.64
N PRO A 165 26.80 31.40 -1.07
CA PRO A 165 25.49 30.75 -1.10
C PRO A 165 25.50 29.68 -2.21
N PHE A 166 25.12 28.47 -1.84
CA PHE A 166 24.75 27.42 -2.79
C PHE A 166 23.62 27.95 -3.68
N LYS A 167 23.95 28.34 -4.91
CA LYS A 167 22.97 28.51 -5.97
C LYS A 167 22.63 27.12 -6.49
N ALA A 168 21.62 26.49 -5.89
CA ALA A 168 20.85 25.50 -6.61
C ALA A 168 20.20 26.24 -7.78
N GLU A 169 20.44 25.78 -9.00
CA GLU A 169 19.71 26.24 -10.19
C GLU A 169 18.27 25.75 -10.09
N GLU A 170 17.52 26.43 -9.23
CA GLU A 170 16.08 26.37 -9.15
C GLU A 170 15.58 27.08 -10.42
N LYS A 171 15.53 26.33 -11.52
CA LYS A 171 14.86 26.78 -12.73
C LYS A 171 13.48 27.26 -12.30
N SER A 172 13.22 28.54 -12.52
CA SER A 172 11.94 29.17 -12.18
C SER A 172 10.79 28.29 -12.70
N ILE A 173 9.71 28.21 -11.92
CA ILE A 173 8.51 27.43 -12.27
C ILE A 173 8.05 27.76 -13.70
N ASP A 174 8.21 29.02 -14.12
CA ASP A 174 7.89 29.51 -15.46
C ASP A 174 8.76 28.90 -16.57
N GLN A 175 10.06 28.68 -16.31
CA GLN A 175 10.95 27.97 -17.25
C GLN A 175 10.57 26.50 -17.39
N LEU A 176 10.20 25.84 -16.27
CA LEU A 176 9.75 24.45 -16.30
C LEU A 176 8.43 24.30 -17.07
N GLN A 177 7.47 25.22 -16.86
CA GLN A 177 6.22 25.24 -17.62
C GLN A 177 6.48 25.41 -19.13
N LYS A 178 7.42 26.29 -19.50
CA LYS A 178 7.80 26.50 -20.90
C LYS A 178 8.47 25.25 -21.52
N GLU A 179 9.35 24.58 -20.80
CA GLU A 179 9.98 23.32 -21.24
C GLU A 179 8.93 22.21 -21.44
N ILE A 180 7.94 22.10 -20.55
CA ILE A 180 6.86 21.11 -20.66
C ILE A 180 6.02 21.36 -21.92
N VAL A 181 5.59 22.60 -22.16
CA VAL A 181 4.80 22.96 -23.35
C VAL A 181 5.58 22.68 -24.63
N GLN A 182 6.87 23.00 -24.65
CA GLN A 182 7.73 22.74 -25.81
C GLN A 182 7.92 21.24 -26.07
N ALA A 183 8.00 20.41 -25.02
CA ALA A 183 8.11 18.96 -25.16
C ALA A 183 6.81 18.34 -25.70
N LEU A 184 5.65 18.83 -25.26
CA LEU A 184 4.34 18.38 -25.76
C LEU A 184 4.16 18.70 -27.25
N GLN A 185 4.54 19.91 -27.67
CA GLN A 185 4.44 20.33 -29.07
C GLN A 185 5.37 19.52 -29.99
N ARG A 186 6.52 19.05 -29.49
CA ARG A 186 7.40 18.14 -30.23
C ARG A 186 6.81 16.75 -30.40
N LEU A 187 6.12 16.22 -29.39
CA LEU A 187 5.46 14.92 -29.49
C LEU A 187 4.30 14.94 -30.48
N GLU A 188 3.53 16.04 -30.50
CA GLU A 188 2.47 16.26 -31.48
C GLU A 188 3.01 16.26 -32.92
N GLN A 189 4.17 16.88 -33.16
CA GLN A 189 4.82 16.86 -34.48
C GLN A 189 5.36 15.46 -34.87
N VAL A 190 5.77 14.65 -33.90
CA VAL A 190 6.26 13.28 -34.15
C VAL A 190 5.12 12.30 -34.47
N GLU A 191 3.89 12.58 -34.05
CA GLU A 191 2.71 11.78 -34.41
C GLU A 191 2.16 12.10 -35.81
N ILE A 192 2.50 13.26 -36.39
CA ILE A 192 2.01 13.69 -37.72
C ILE A 192 2.91 13.17 -38.86
N ASP A 193 4.20 12.92 -38.62
CA ASP A 193 5.16 12.44 -39.64
C ASP A 193 5.22 10.90 -39.78
N LYS A 194 4.21 10.18 -39.26
CA LYS A 194 4.05 8.72 -39.44
C LYS A 194 2.78 8.40 -40.23
N ASP A 195 2.68 8.91 -41.45
CA ASP A 195 1.84 8.36 -42.53
C ASP A 195 2.61 8.42 -43.86
#